data_AF-A0A9R1ABA9-F1
#
_entry.id   AF-A0A9R1ABA9-F1
#
_cell.length_a   1.000
_cell.length_b   1.000
_cell.length_c   1.000
_cell.angle_alpha   90.00
_cell.angle_beta   90.00
_cell.angle_gamma   90.00
#
_symmetry.space_group_name_H-M   'P 1'
#
loop_
_entity.id
_entity.type
_entity.pdbx_description
1 polymer ?
#
loop_
_entity_poly.entity_id
_entity_poly.type
_entity_poly.pdbx_seq_one_letter_code
_entity_poly.pdbx_strand_id
1 'polypeptide(L)'
;MILWLLFLVLASWFRLKYPHVAMGAVASSAPILQFDDITPWSSFDDTVSQDFKSESLNCFSVIKAVWDVLDDRGSNHTGLLELSKTFRACKTVQSADSLGNWLATAFTYTAMVDYPTPANFMMNLPAYPVKEMCKIIDSFPTGADVIDKAFAAASLYYNYTGDQKCFQVEGDDDPHGLNGWGWQYCTEMVMPMTGSNESMFPPASFSYENTSEDCLRYYGVRPRMHWITTEYGGHKIDKVLKRFGSNIIFSNGMRDPWSRGG
;
A
#
# COMPACT_ATOMS: atom_id res chain seq x y z
N MET A 1 2.76 7.77 -1.47
CA MET A 1 1.82 8.48 -0.60
C MET A 1 1.99 8.03 0.84
N ILE A 2 3.16 7.49 1.19
CA ILE A 2 3.50 7.12 2.55
C ILE A 2 3.84 8.40 3.37
N LEU A 3 4.03 9.54 2.68
CA LEU A 3 4.16 10.89 3.24
C LEU A 3 2.98 11.34 4.15
N TRP A 4 1.79 10.74 4.01
CA TRP A 4 0.63 11.13 4.85
C TRP A 4 0.59 10.41 6.19
N LEU A 5 1.09 9.17 6.27
CA LEU A 5 1.26 8.48 7.56
C LEU A 5 2.18 9.28 8.48
N LEU A 6 3.17 9.97 7.90
CA LEU A 6 4.02 10.91 8.61
C LEU A 6 3.22 11.99 9.31
N PHE A 7 2.30 12.70 8.65
CA PHE A 7 1.54 13.78 9.32
C PHE A 7 0.78 13.28 10.55
N LEU A 8 0.32 12.04 10.51
CA LEU A 8 -0.54 11.45 11.53
C LEU A 8 0.30 10.93 12.72
N VAL A 9 1.43 10.27 12.46
CA VAL A 9 2.40 9.93 13.53
C VAL A 9 3.02 11.19 14.12
N LEU A 10 3.29 12.21 13.30
CA LEU A 10 3.87 13.48 13.73
C LEU A 10 2.97 14.22 14.72
N ALA A 11 1.65 14.20 14.55
CA ALA A 11 0.74 14.81 15.53
C ALA A 11 0.92 14.18 16.94
N SER A 12 0.96 12.84 17.01
CA SER A 12 1.18 12.13 18.27
C SER A 12 2.57 12.39 18.86
N TRP A 13 3.62 12.33 18.03
CA TRP A 13 5.00 12.55 18.43
C TRP A 13 5.28 13.98 18.86
N PHE A 14 4.68 14.96 18.17
CA PHE A 14 4.79 16.36 18.52
C PHE A 14 4.16 16.63 19.88
N ARG A 15 2.96 16.09 20.16
CA ARG A 15 2.36 16.19 21.50
C ARG A 15 3.20 15.50 22.57
N LEU A 16 3.82 14.35 22.26
CA LEU A 16 4.68 13.63 23.20
C LEU A 16 5.97 14.38 23.55
N LYS A 17 6.64 14.99 22.56
CA LYS A 17 7.93 15.66 22.75
C LYS A 17 7.78 17.13 23.17
N TYR A 18 6.69 17.79 22.75
CA TYR A 18 6.45 19.21 22.98
C TYR A 18 5.11 19.47 23.68
N PRO A 19 4.87 18.89 24.88
CA PRO A 19 3.60 19.05 25.57
C PRO A 19 3.35 20.48 26.08
N HIS A 20 4.38 21.32 26.07
CA HIS A 20 4.31 22.75 26.40
C HIS A 20 3.89 23.63 25.20
N VAL A 21 3.88 23.08 23.98
CA VAL A 21 3.53 23.81 22.75
C VAL A 21 2.11 23.47 22.28
N ALA A 22 1.77 22.18 22.21
CA ALA A 22 0.45 21.72 21.76
C ALA A 22 -0.36 21.17 22.93
N MET A 23 -1.62 21.62 23.11
CA MET A 23 -2.48 21.15 24.21
C MET A 23 -3.03 19.73 24.03
N GLY A 24 -3.02 19.21 22.80
CA GLY A 24 -3.48 17.87 22.46
C GLY A 24 -3.17 17.51 21.01
N ALA A 25 -3.45 16.26 20.63
CA ALA A 25 -3.28 15.76 19.27
C ALA A 25 -4.40 14.79 18.90
N VAL A 26 -4.81 14.82 17.63
CA VAL A 26 -5.65 13.79 17.03
C VAL A 26 -4.79 13.11 15.97
N ALA A 27 -4.43 11.85 16.23
CA ALA A 27 -3.60 11.01 15.38
C ALA A 27 -4.51 9.96 14.72
N SER A 28 -5.11 10.35 13.59
CA SER A 28 -6.01 9.47 12.83
C SER A 28 -5.20 8.56 11.92
N SER A 29 -5.42 7.25 11.93
CA SER A 29 -4.70 6.28 11.09
C SER A 29 -3.18 6.40 11.20
N ALA A 30 -2.68 6.56 12.44
CA ALA A 30 -1.27 6.81 12.72
C ALA A 30 -0.56 5.50 13.13
N PRO A 31 0.21 4.85 12.23
CA PRO A 31 0.80 3.54 12.50
C PRO A 31 2.07 3.64 13.36
N ILE A 32 1.96 4.16 14.59
CA ILE A 32 3.10 4.37 15.50
C ILE A 32 3.80 3.08 15.98
N LEU A 33 3.19 1.92 15.71
CA LEU A 33 3.66 0.57 16.04
C LEU A 33 4.13 -0.23 14.81
N GLN A 34 4.11 0.35 13.60
CA GLN A 34 4.60 -0.31 12.38
C GLN A 34 6.14 -0.24 12.25
N PHE A 35 6.85 -0.56 13.33
CA PHE A 35 8.31 -0.52 13.40
C PHE A 35 8.85 -1.74 14.12
N ASP A 36 10.08 -2.14 13.78
CA ASP A 36 10.73 -3.34 14.31
C ASP A 36 9.78 -4.56 14.25
N ASP A 37 9.75 -5.40 15.28
CA ASP A 37 8.87 -6.56 15.44
C ASP A 37 7.66 -6.28 16.35
N ILE A 38 7.28 -5.00 16.54
CA ILE A 38 6.18 -4.61 17.44
C ILE A 38 4.84 -5.16 16.95
N THR A 39 4.62 -5.14 15.64
CA THR A 39 3.44 -5.69 14.97
C THR A 39 3.87 -6.69 13.89
N PRO A 40 3.06 -7.71 13.57
CA PRO A 40 3.39 -8.65 12.51
C PRO A 40 3.59 -7.92 11.18
N TRP A 41 4.70 -8.16 10.49
CA TRP A 41 5.05 -7.46 9.24
C TRP A 41 4.05 -7.69 8.10
N SER A 42 3.25 -8.76 8.17
CA SER A 42 2.20 -9.04 7.19
C SER A 42 0.89 -8.30 7.41
N SER A 43 0.74 -7.63 8.56
CA SER A 43 -0.56 -7.08 8.98
C SER A 43 -1.18 -6.12 7.97
N PHE A 44 -0.35 -5.37 7.24
CA PHE A 44 -0.78 -4.45 6.20
C PHE A 44 -1.43 -5.20 5.03
N ASP A 45 -0.68 -6.08 4.37
CA ASP A 45 -1.14 -6.86 3.22
C ASP A 45 -2.29 -7.81 3.58
N ASP A 46 -2.27 -8.39 4.78
CA ASP A 46 -3.34 -9.23 5.30
C ASP A 46 -4.64 -8.45 5.47
N THR A 47 -4.57 -7.17 5.86
CA THR A 47 -5.75 -6.32 6.01
C THR A 47 -6.32 -5.93 4.65
N VAL A 48 -5.49 -5.52 3.69
CA VAL A 48 -5.94 -5.29 2.30
C VAL A 48 -6.61 -6.55 1.76
N SER A 49 -5.99 -7.71 1.94
CA SER A 49 -6.52 -9.01 1.53
C SER A 49 -7.88 -9.30 2.16
N GLN A 50 -8.04 -9.00 3.44
CA GLN A 50 -9.29 -9.19 4.16
C GLN A 50 -10.40 -8.26 3.69
N ASP A 51 -10.08 -7.02 3.31
CA ASP A 51 -11.08 -6.07 2.77
C ASP A 51 -11.69 -6.61 1.48
N PHE A 52 -10.87 -7.04 0.52
CA PHE A 52 -11.36 -7.65 -0.73
C PHE A 52 -12.09 -8.97 -0.48
N LYS A 53 -11.56 -9.82 0.40
CA LYS A 53 -12.19 -11.10 0.77
C LYS A 53 -13.56 -10.90 1.44
N SER A 54 -13.73 -9.82 2.20
CA SER A 54 -15.00 -9.48 2.85
C SER A 54 -16.09 -9.07 1.85
N GLU A 55 -15.71 -8.51 0.70
CA GLU A 55 -16.65 -8.17 -0.37
C GLU A 55 -16.99 -9.38 -1.24
N SER A 56 -15.99 -10.19 -1.64
CA SER A 56 -16.20 -11.39 -2.45
C SER A 56 -15.03 -12.38 -2.36
N LEU A 57 -15.35 -13.64 -2.07
CA LEU A 57 -14.37 -14.73 -2.09
C LEU A 57 -13.80 -14.98 -3.48
N ASN A 58 -14.63 -14.84 -4.53
CA ASN A 58 -14.19 -15.01 -5.91
C ASN A 58 -13.23 -13.88 -6.32
N CYS A 59 -13.57 -12.64 -5.97
CA CYS A 59 -12.70 -11.48 -6.14
C CYS A 59 -11.31 -11.71 -5.54
N PHE A 60 -11.25 -12.11 -4.26
CA PHE A 60 -10.01 -12.46 -3.58
C PHE A 60 -9.23 -13.58 -4.31
N SER A 61 -9.91 -14.66 -4.72
CA SER A 61 -9.25 -15.78 -5.42
C SER A 61 -8.73 -15.40 -6.79
N VAL A 62 -9.42 -14.55 -7.55
CA VAL A 62 -8.97 -14.04 -8.84
C VAL A 62 -7.73 -13.16 -8.68
N ILE A 63 -7.74 -12.24 -7.71
CA ILE A 63 -6.58 -11.38 -7.44
C ILE A 63 -5.40 -12.25 -7.00
N LYS A 64 -5.62 -13.22 -6.12
CA LYS A 64 -4.54 -14.13 -5.68
C LYS A 64 -3.95 -14.98 -6.81
N ALA A 65 -4.76 -15.38 -7.78
CA ALA A 65 -4.30 -16.20 -8.90
C ALA A 65 -3.61 -15.38 -10.02
N VAL A 66 -3.82 -14.06 -10.08
CA VAL A 66 -3.34 -13.25 -11.22
C VAL A 66 -1.81 -13.22 -11.29
N TRP A 67 -1.12 -13.25 -10.15
CA TRP A 67 0.33 -13.07 -10.08
C TRP A 67 1.08 -14.20 -10.79
N ASP A 68 0.75 -15.45 -10.46
CA ASP A 68 1.37 -16.63 -11.09
C ASP A 68 1.10 -16.66 -12.60
N VAL A 69 -0.11 -16.28 -13.02
CA VAL A 69 -0.49 -16.23 -14.45
C VAL A 69 0.24 -15.09 -15.17
N LEU A 70 0.45 -13.97 -14.50
CA LEU A 70 1.17 -12.83 -15.03
C LEU A 70 2.66 -13.15 -15.22
N ASP A 71 3.28 -13.82 -14.24
CA ASP A 71 4.68 -14.24 -14.30
C ASP A 71 4.91 -15.29 -15.40
N ASP A 72 4.03 -16.28 -15.50
CA ASP A 72 4.09 -17.32 -16.53
C ASP A 72 3.99 -16.72 -17.95
N ARG A 73 2.97 -15.88 -18.18
CA ARG A 73 2.77 -15.23 -19.49
C ARG A 73 3.81 -14.16 -19.78
N GLY A 74 4.28 -13.45 -18.77
CA GLY A 74 5.29 -12.40 -18.89
C GLY A 74 6.73 -12.92 -19.04
N SER A 75 6.94 -14.24 -19.00
CA SER A 75 8.27 -14.86 -19.07
C SER A 75 9.02 -14.67 -20.39
N ASN A 76 8.33 -14.26 -21.46
CA ASN A 76 8.92 -14.10 -22.79
C ASN A 76 8.41 -12.83 -23.49
N HIS A 77 9.16 -12.39 -24.50
CA HIS A 77 8.87 -11.16 -25.22
C HIS A 77 7.50 -11.14 -25.90
N THR A 78 7.06 -12.26 -26.47
CA THR A 78 5.75 -12.37 -27.12
C THR A 78 4.62 -12.20 -26.10
N GLY A 79 4.74 -12.83 -24.95
CA GLY A 79 3.78 -12.71 -23.86
C GLY A 79 3.75 -11.30 -23.27
N LEU A 80 4.90 -10.64 -23.08
CA LEU A 80 4.95 -9.23 -22.67
C LEU A 80 4.27 -8.29 -23.69
N LEU A 81 4.40 -8.56 -24.99
CA LEU A 81 3.68 -7.81 -26.04
C LEU A 81 2.16 -8.02 -25.97
N GLU A 82 1.70 -9.24 -25.68
CA GLU A 82 0.28 -9.55 -25.49
C GLU A 82 -0.25 -8.88 -24.22
N LEU A 83 0.44 -9.02 -23.10
CA LEU A 83 0.09 -8.37 -21.84
C LEU A 83 0.07 -6.85 -21.97
N SER A 84 1.02 -6.25 -22.68
CA SER A 84 1.02 -4.81 -22.95
C SER A 84 -0.27 -4.35 -23.66
N LYS A 85 -0.81 -5.19 -24.56
CA LYS A 85 -2.10 -4.90 -25.23
C LYS A 85 -3.28 -5.11 -24.28
N THR A 86 -3.30 -6.19 -23.51
CA THR A 86 -4.34 -6.47 -22.51
C THR A 86 -4.46 -5.32 -21.51
N PHE A 87 -3.32 -4.85 -21.00
CA PHE A 87 -3.26 -3.74 -20.06
C PHE A 87 -3.43 -2.37 -20.71
N ARG A 88 -3.68 -2.30 -22.03
CA ARG A 88 -3.75 -1.04 -22.79
C ARG A 88 -2.57 -0.11 -22.48
N ALA A 89 -1.36 -0.67 -22.37
CA ALA A 89 -0.18 0.11 -22.01
C ALA A 89 0.16 1.12 -23.13
N CYS A 90 0.59 2.33 -22.74
CA CYS A 90 0.97 3.37 -23.71
C CYS A 90 2.26 3.02 -24.48
N LYS A 91 3.11 2.17 -23.89
CA LYS A 91 4.34 1.63 -24.46
C LYS A 91 4.40 0.14 -24.18
N THR A 92 5.15 -0.60 -25.00
CA THR A 92 5.45 -2.00 -24.71
C THR A 92 6.19 -2.10 -23.39
N VAL A 93 5.62 -2.84 -22.45
CA VAL A 93 6.18 -3.11 -21.14
C VAL A 93 7.38 -4.04 -21.26
N GLN A 94 8.43 -3.77 -20.51
CA GLN A 94 9.68 -4.53 -20.53
C GLN A 94 9.78 -5.58 -19.41
N SER A 95 9.00 -5.44 -18.33
CA SER A 95 8.98 -6.41 -17.22
C SER A 95 7.56 -6.80 -16.78
N ALA A 96 7.37 -8.09 -16.48
CA ALA A 96 6.17 -8.60 -15.83
C ALA A 96 5.98 -7.97 -14.43
N ASP A 97 7.08 -7.71 -13.72
CA ASP A 97 7.08 -7.05 -12.42
C ASP A 97 6.44 -5.67 -12.49
N SER A 98 6.63 -4.92 -13.61
CA SER A 98 6.02 -3.61 -13.81
C SER A 98 4.48 -3.71 -13.84
N LEU A 99 3.95 -4.75 -14.49
CA LEU A 99 2.51 -5.02 -14.52
C LEU A 99 1.99 -5.49 -13.16
N GLY A 100 2.77 -6.32 -12.47
CA GLY A 100 2.47 -6.77 -11.11
C GLY A 100 2.38 -5.59 -10.15
N ASN A 101 3.37 -4.70 -10.19
CA ASN A 101 3.40 -3.47 -9.38
C ASN A 101 2.22 -2.54 -9.72
N TRP A 102 1.83 -2.42 -11.00
CA TRP A 102 0.66 -1.64 -11.40
C TRP A 102 -0.64 -2.22 -10.81
N LEU A 103 -0.84 -3.53 -10.86
CA LEU A 103 -2.00 -4.18 -10.22
C LEU A 103 -1.97 -4.02 -8.70
N ALA A 104 -0.81 -4.29 -8.07
CA ALA A 104 -0.66 -4.21 -6.62
C ALA A 104 -0.94 -2.80 -6.10
N THR A 105 -0.46 -1.79 -6.84
CA THR A 105 -0.72 -0.37 -6.57
C THR A 105 -2.22 -0.06 -6.56
N ALA A 106 -2.97 -0.54 -7.57
CA ALA A 106 -4.41 -0.32 -7.64
C ALA A 106 -5.15 -0.96 -6.46
N PHE A 107 -4.88 -2.22 -6.15
CA PHE A 107 -5.58 -2.93 -5.08
C PHE A 107 -5.25 -2.34 -3.70
N THR A 108 -3.97 -2.08 -3.42
CA THR A 108 -3.52 -1.51 -2.15
C THR A 108 -4.05 -0.11 -1.93
N TYR A 109 -3.90 0.79 -2.92
CA TYR A 109 -4.39 2.16 -2.73
C TYR A 109 -5.91 2.23 -2.68
N THR A 110 -6.63 1.38 -3.42
CA THR A 110 -8.09 1.32 -3.35
C THR A 110 -8.59 0.90 -1.96
N ALA A 111 -7.93 -0.07 -1.31
CA ALA A 111 -8.26 -0.43 0.08
C ALA A 111 -8.03 0.76 1.04
N MET A 112 -6.92 1.49 0.88
CA MET A 112 -6.62 2.66 1.71
C MET A 112 -7.65 3.79 1.58
N VAL A 113 -8.36 3.89 0.45
CA VAL A 113 -9.35 4.95 0.18
C VAL A 113 -10.76 4.40 -0.01
N ASP A 114 -11.10 3.30 0.67
CA ASP A 114 -12.41 2.64 0.58
C ASP A 114 -13.53 3.40 1.34
N TYR A 115 -13.77 4.64 0.90
CA TYR A 115 -14.71 5.54 1.55
C TYR A 115 -16.16 5.25 1.17
N PRO A 116 -17.14 5.52 2.07
CA PRO A 116 -18.56 5.31 1.80
C PRO A 116 -19.18 6.38 0.88
N THR A 117 -18.38 7.34 0.41
CA THR A 117 -18.80 8.44 -0.48
C THR A 117 -17.79 8.58 -1.61
N PRO A 118 -18.20 9.09 -2.79
CA PRO A 118 -17.25 9.42 -3.84
C PRO A 118 -16.15 10.36 -3.31
N ALA A 119 -14.91 10.07 -3.67
CA ALA A 119 -13.75 10.81 -3.19
C ALA A 119 -12.76 11.02 -4.34
N ASN A 120 -12.06 12.16 -4.30
CA ASN A 120 -11.03 12.54 -5.27
C ASN A 120 -9.68 12.78 -4.58
N PHE A 121 -9.41 12.01 -3.52
CA PHE A 121 -8.20 12.19 -2.71
C PHE A 121 -6.95 11.69 -3.44
N MET A 122 -6.97 10.43 -3.89
CA MET A 122 -5.88 9.83 -4.68
C MET A 122 -6.18 9.85 -6.16
N MET A 123 -7.29 9.25 -6.50
CA MET A 123 -7.90 9.26 -7.82
C MET A 123 -9.38 9.59 -7.64
N ASN A 124 -10.06 9.97 -8.71
CA ASN A 124 -11.51 10.06 -8.69
C ASN A 124 -12.08 8.65 -8.55
N LEU A 125 -12.70 8.34 -7.41
CA LEU A 125 -13.24 7.01 -7.11
C LEU A 125 -14.69 7.09 -6.67
N PRO A 126 -15.50 6.05 -6.96
CA PRO A 126 -16.86 5.94 -6.47
C PRO A 126 -16.89 5.71 -4.96
N ALA A 127 -18.10 5.73 -4.38
CA ALA A 127 -18.30 5.18 -3.05
C ALA A 127 -18.04 3.66 -3.04
N TYR A 128 -17.40 3.17 -1.98
CA TYR A 128 -17.03 1.76 -1.78
C TYR A 128 -16.23 1.16 -2.95
N PRO A 129 -15.11 1.76 -3.35
CA PRO A 129 -14.38 1.34 -4.53
C PRO A 129 -13.86 -0.11 -4.47
N VAL A 130 -13.57 -0.68 -3.29
CA VAL A 130 -13.21 -2.12 -3.17
C VAL A 130 -14.37 -3.01 -3.61
N LYS A 131 -15.58 -2.67 -3.17
CA LYS A 131 -16.81 -3.37 -3.56
C LYS A 131 -17.07 -3.27 -5.06
N GLU A 132 -16.85 -2.08 -5.65
CA GLU A 132 -17.02 -1.90 -7.09
C GLU A 132 -15.98 -2.70 -7.91
N MET A 133 -14.72 -2.76 -7.47
CA MET A 133 -13.72 -3.63 -8.08
C MET A 133 -14.14 -5.10 -8.05
N CYS A 134 -14.63 -5.59 -6.90
CA CYS A 134 -15.08 -6.98 -6.80
C CYS A 134 -16.32 -7.25 -7.64
N LYS A 135 -17.27 -6.31 -7.73
CA LYS A 135 -18.41 -6.43 -8.67
C LYS A 135 -17.96 -6.55 -10.13
N ILE A 136 -16.92 -5.80 -10.53
CA ILE A 136 -16.35 -5.92 -11.88
C ILE A 136 -15.85 -7.34 -12.09
N ILE A 137 -15.02 -7.88 -11.19
CA ILE A 137 -14.50 -9.25 -11.30
C ILE A 137 -15.62 -10.29 -11.37
N ASP A 138 -16.62 -10.16 -10.50
CA ASP A 138 -17.73 -11.12 -10.40
C ASP A 138 -18.71 -11.03 -11.58
N SER A 139 -18.69 -9.94 -12.35
CA SER A 139 -19.54 -9.77 -13.54
C SER A 139 -19.04 -10.55 -14.77
N PHE A 140 -17.79 -11.02 -14.77
CA PHE A 140 -17.23 -11.76 -15.89
C PHE A 140 -17.81 -13.18 -15.99
N PRO A 141 -17.97 -13.73 -17.21
CA PRO A 141 -18.47 -15.09 -17.38
C PRO A 141 -17.51 -16.13 -16.82
N THR A 142 -18.05 -17.31 -16.49
CA THR A 142 -17.24 -18.46 -16.06
C THR A 142 -16.22 -18.82 -17.14
N GLY A 143 -14.95 -19.00 -16.74
CA GLY A 143 -13.85 -19.29 -17.66
C GLY A 143 -13.23 -18.07 -18.33
N ALA A 144 -13.72 -16.84 -18.07
CA ALA A 144 -13.01 -15.63 -18.50
C ALA A 144 -11.62 -15.55 -17.86
N ASP A 145 -10.70 -14.94 -18.60
CA ASP A 145 -9.29 -14.85 -18.25
C ASP A 145 -9.06 -14.09 -16.94
N VAL A 146 -8.14 -14.60 -16.12
CA VAL A 146 -7.83 -14.03 -14.80
C VAL A 146 -7.19 -12.64 -14.94
N ILE A 147 -6.33 -12.45 -15.94
CA ILE A 147 -5.67 -11.17 -16.18
C ILE A 147 -6.69 -10.13 -16.65
N ASP A 148 -7.60 -10.49 -17.55
CA ASP A 148 -8.66 -9.58 -18.02
C ASP A 148 -9.54 -9.10 -16.86
N LYS A 149 -9.92 -10.02 -15.94
CA LYS A 149 -10.70 -9.69 -14.74
C LYS A 149 -9.94 -8.72 -13.83
N ALA A 150 -8.70 -9.05 -13.49
CA ALA A 150 -7.88 -8.24 -12.60
C ALA A 150 -7.58 -6.87 -13.20
N PHE A 151 -7.26 -6.81 -14.49
CA PHE A 151 -7.05 -5.56 -15.23
C PHE A 151 -8.30 -4.68 -15.26
N ALA A 152 -9.48 -5.25 -15.53
CA ALA A 152 -10.72 -4.49 -15.54
C ALA A 152 -11.03 -3.90 -14.17
N ALA A 153 -10.80 -4.66 -13.09
CA ALA A 153 -10.96 -4.19 -11.72
C ALA A 153 -9.96 -3.07 -11.39
N ALA A 154 -8.65 -3.31 -11.60
CA ALA A 154 -7.61 -2.33 -11.34
C ALA A 154 -7.76 -1.05 -12.19
N SER A 155 -8.32 -1.16 -13.41
CA SER A 155 -8.64 -0.01 -14.25
C SER A 155 -9.63 0.96 -13.60
N LEU A 156 -10.46 0.51 -12.65
CA LEU A 156 -11.33 1.40 -11.88
C LEU A 156 -10.50 2.43 -11.10
N TYR A 157 -9.35 2.03 -10.53
CA TYR A 157 -8.47 2.95 -9.80
C TYR A 157 -7.89 4.03 -10.71
N TYR A 158 -7.43 3.64 -11.90
CA TYR A 158 -6.71 4.54 -12.80
C TYR A 158 -7.61 5.32 -13.77
N ASN A 159 -8.80 4.83 -14.08
CA ASN A 159 -9.66 5.37 -15.15
C ASN A 159 -11.16 5.28 -14.83
N TYR A 160 -11.56 5.63 -13.60
CA TYR A 160 -12.98 5.70 -13.25
C TYR A 160 -13.78 6.70 -14.11
N THR A 161 -13.17 7.83 -14.51
CA THR A 161 -13.84 8.86 -15.33
C THR A 161 -13.96 8.49 -16.81
N GLY A 162 -13.18 7.50 -17.28
CA GLY A 162 -13.18 7.04 -18.66
C GLY A 162 -12.31 7.85 -19.63
N ASP A 163 -11.54 8.82 -19.15
CA ASP A 163 -10.75 9.73 -19.99
C ASP A 163 -9.42 9.13 -20.47
N GLN A 164 -8.91 8.07 -19.81
CA GLN A 164 -7.62 7.47 -20.15
C GLN A 164 -7.74 6.50 -21.34
N LYS A 165 -6.95 6.77 -22.38
CA LYS A 165 -6.87 5.93 -23.59
C LYS A 165 -5.88 4.79 -23.48
N CYS A 166 -4.82 4.98 -22.69
CA CYS A 166 -3.79 3.98 -22.40
C CYS A 166 -3.23 4.23 -20.99
N PHE A 167 -2.53 3.25 -20.42
CA PHE A 167 -1.91 3.35 -19.10
C PHE A 167 -0.39 3.41 -19.20
N GLN A 168 0.20 4.37 -18.49
CA GLN A 168 1.64 4.46 -18.31
C GLN A 168 2.05 3.48 -17.20
N VAL A 169 2.44 2.26 -17.59
CA VAL A 169 2.82 1.18 -16.66
C VAL A 169 4.26 1.34 -16.16
N GLU A 170 5.15 1.80 -17.03
CA GLU A 170 6.58 1.96 -16.73
C GLU A 170 7.00 3.42 -16.82
N GLY A 171 7.97 3.80 -15.99
CA GLY A 171 8.54 5.14 -15.90
C GLY A 171 8.13 5.87 -14.62
N ASP A 172 8.96 6.84 -14.22
CA ASP A 172 8.77 7.63 -13.01
C ASP A 172 7.74 8.75 -13.26
N ASP A 173 6.47 8.40 -13.14
CA ASP A 173 5.44 9.40 -12.85
C ASP A 173 5.24 9.43 -11.33
N ASP A 174 5.51 10.59 -10.73
CA ASP A 174 5.24 10.86 -9.31
C ASP A 174 4.13 11.92 -9.20
N PRO A 175 2.89 11.57 -9.59
CA PRO A 175 1.79 12.54 -9.63
C PRO A 175 1.44 13.10 -8.25
N HIS A 176 1.96 12.48 -7.18
CA HIS A 176 1.68 12.84 -5.79
C HIS A 176 2.89 13.43 -5.03
N GLY A 177 4.02 13.69 -5.71
CA GLY A 177 5.18 14.36 -5.09
C GLY A 177 5.83 13.60 -3.94
N LEU A 178 5.91 12.27 -4.06
CA LEU A 178 6.38 11.29 -3.10
C LEU A 178 7.89 11.07 -3.12
N ASN A 179 8.63 11.73 -4.00
CA ASN A 179 10.08 11.60 -4.12
C ASN A 179 10.84 11.78 -2.78
N GLY A 180 10.32 12.60 -1.86
CA GLY A 180 10.91 12.79 -0.52
C GLY A 180 10.70 11.59 0.42
N TRP A 181 9.65 10.79 0.20
CA TRP A 181 9.33 9.67 1.07
C TRP A 181 10.40 8.57 1.03
N GLY A 182 10.89 8.23 -0.16
CA GLY A 182 11.92 7.20 -0.28
C GLY A 182 13.17 7.54 0.54
N TRP A 183 13.53 8.82 0.60
CA TRP A 183 14.61 9.30 1.46
C TRP A 183 14.27 9.17 2.96
N GLN A 184 13.05 9.50 3.38
CA GLN A 184 12.63 9.36 4.79
C GLN A 184 12.60 7.91 5.24
N TYR A 185 12.09 7.00 4.40
CA TYR A 185 12.14 5.56 4.62
C TYR A 185 13.60 5.07 4.71
N CYS A 186 14.47 5.54 3.81
CA CYS A 186 15.89 5.19 3.81
C CYS A 186 16.74 5.83 4.90
N THR A 187 16.14 6.59 5.82
CA THR A 187 16.86 7.23 6.93
C THR A 187 16.27 6.88 8.29
N GLU A 188 14.99 7.13 8.53
CA GLU A 188 14.36 6.98 9.85
C GLU A 188 13.05 6.18 9.80
N MET A 189 12.23 6.33 8.77
CA MET A 189 10.88 5.77 8.68
C MET A 189 10.87 4.34 8.11
N VAL A 190 11.75 3.48 8.63
CA VAL A 190 11.85 2.09 8.18
C VAL A 190 10.69 1.29 8.77
N MET A 191 9.72 0.95 7.94
CA MET A 191 8.52 0.20 8.33
C MET A 191 8.54 -1.16 7.60
N PRO A 192 8.94 -2.25 8.29
CA PRO A 192 8.97 -3.58 7.68
C PRO A 192 7.58 -4.03 7.23
N MET A 193 7.53 -4.63 6.04
CA MET A 193 6.32 -5.20 5.43
C MET A 193 6.65 -6.51 4.71
N THR A 194 5.75 -7.48 4.81
CA THR A 194 5.90 -8.80 4.18
C THR A 194 4.58 -9.29 3.62
N GLY A 195 4.61 -10.07 2.53
CA GLY A 195 3.46 -10.81 2.04
C GLY A 195 3.36 -12.17 2.73
N SER A 196 2.24 -12.44 3.43
CA SER A 196 1.96 -13.75 4.01
C SER A 196 1.43 -14.75 2.97
N ASN A 197 1.33 -16.03 3.34
CA ASN A 197 0.67 -17.03 2.49
C ASN A 197 -0.86 -16.86 2.46
N GLU A 198 -1.41 -16.19 3.46
CA GLU A 198 -2.83 -15.89 3.63
C GLU A 198 -3.25 -14.69 2.76
N SER A 199 -2.30 -13.82 2.45
CA SER A 199 -2.46 -12.65 1.59
C SER A 199 -2.95 -13.02 0.18
N MET A 200 -3.64 -12.09 -0.47
CA MET A 200 -3.94 -12.16 -1.90
C MET A 200 -2.76 -11.71 -2.76
N PHE A 201 -1.70 -11.15 -2.17
CA PHE A 201 -0.46 -10.79 -2.86
C PHE A 201 0.56 -11.92 -2.83
N PRO A 202 1.58 -11.91 -3.71
CA PRO A 202 2.67 -12.88 -3.67
C PRO A 202 3.40 -12.84 -2.31
N PRO A 203 3.90 -13.98 -1.82
CA PRO A 203 4.75 -14.00 -0.63
C PRO A 203 5.98 -13.11 -0.83
N ALA A 204 6.22 -12.21 0.12
CA ALA A 204 7.34 -11.29 0.08
C ALA A 204 8.03 -11.24 1.43
N SER A 205 9.37 -11.27 1.43
CA SER A 205 10.18 -11.20 2.65
C SER A 205 10.82 -9.83 2.80
N PHE A 206 11.05 -9.45 4.06
CA PHE A 206 11.73 -8.22 4.41
C PHE A 206 13.13 -8.53 4.95
N SER A 207 14.14 -7.82 4.44
CA SER A 207 15.51 -7.89 4.93
C SER A 207 16.05 -6.49 5.22
N TYR A 208 16.49 -6.28 6.46
CA TYR A 208 17.17 -5.05 6.87
C TYR A 208 18.47 -4.83 6.07
N GLU A 209 19.21 -5.90 5.76
CA GLU A 209 20.46 -5.82 5.00
C GLU A 209 20.20 -5.35 3.56
N ASN A 210 19.28 -6.02 2.85
CA ASN A 210 18.92 -5.65 1.48
C ASN A 210 18.37 -4.22 1.44
N THR A 211 17.49 -3.87 2.38
CA THR A 211 16.96 -2.50 2.52
C THR A 211 18.09 -1.49 2.70
N SER A 212 19.10 -1.80 3.52
CA SER A 212 20.24 -0.89 3.71
C SER A 212 21.09 -0.73 2.46
N GLU A 213 21.30 -1.79 1.66
CA GLU A 213 22.06 -1.72 0.42
C GLU A 213 21.31 -0.96 -0.67
N ASP A 214 20.00 -1.19 -0.81
CA ASP A 214 19.16 -0.44 -1.75
C ASP A 214 19.14 1.05 -1.39
N CYS A 215 18.97 1.39 -0.12
CA CYS A 215 19.01 2.78 0.34
C CYS A 215 20.37 3.46 0.08
N LEU A 216 21.47 2.73 0.26
CA LEU A 216 22.80 3.24 -0.08
C LEU A 216 22.93 3.48 -1.58
N ARG A 217 22.42 2.55 -2.42
CA ARG A 217 22.46 2.66 -3.88
C ARG A 217 21.65 3.86 -4.40
N TYR A 218 20.42 4.04 -3.91
CA TYR A 218 19.50 5.05 -4.43
C TYR A 218 19.72 6.44 -3.84
N TYR A 219 20.06 6.53 -2.55
CA TYR A 219 20.10 7.79 -1.82
C TYR A 219 21.45 8.12 -1.19
N GLY A 220 22.44 7.22 -1.27
CA GLY A 220 23.75 7.43 -0.67
C GLY A 220 23.75 7.44 0.86
N VAL A 221 22.68 6.93 1.49
CA VAL A 221 22.51 6.90 2.95
C VAL A 221 22.19 5.49 3.43
N ARG A 222 22.60 5.16 4.65
CA ARG A 222 22.17 3.94 5.32
C ARG A 222 21.09 4.25 6.37
N PRO A 223 19.98 3.52 6.38
CA PRO A 223 18.90 3.75 7.33
C PRO A 223 19.32 3.44 8.77
N ARG A 224 18.82 4.24 9.72
CA ARG A 224 18.92 3.97 11.16
C ARG A 224 17.69 3.20 11.60
N MET A 225 17.71 1.88 11.39
CA MET A 225 16.55 0.99 11.52
C MET A 225 15.74 1.18 12.81
N HIS A 226 16.42 1.36 13.95
CA HIS A 226 15.79 1.44 15.27
C HIS A 226 15.66 2.87 15.82
N TRP A 227 15.85 3.90 14.98
CA TRP A 227 15.85 5.28 15.43
C TRP A 227 14.49 5.71 16.00
N ILE A 228 13.40 5.44 15.26
CA ILE A 228 12.04 5.79 15.68
C ILE A 228 11.65 5.04 16.96
N THR A 229 11.97 3.76 17.07
CA THR A 229 11.65 2.96 18.27
C THR A 229 12.46 3.38 19.48
N THR A 230 13.69 3.87 19.28
CA THR A 230 14.51 4.49 20.34
C THR A 230 13.92 5.83 20.78
N GLU A 231 13.55 6.70 19.83
CA GLU A 231 13.11 8.06 20.13
C GLU A 231 11.69 8.14 20.72
N TYR A 232 10.78 7.29 20.24
CA TYR A 232 9.36 7.38 20.57
C TYR A 232 8.84 6.20 21.40
N GLY A 233 9.72 5.29 21.80
CA GLY A 233 9.45 4.28 22.82
C GLY A 233 9.31 2.86 22.30
N GLY A 234 8.94 2.67 21.03
CA GLY A 234 8.86 1.36 20.37
C GLY A 234 8.12 0.32 21.22
N HIS A 235 8.78 -0.79 21.54
CA HIS A 235 8.27 -1.86 22.42
C HIS A 235 7.81 -1.41 23.82
N LYS A 236 8.21 -0.22 24.27
CA LYS A 236 7.83 0.38 25.56
C LYS A 236 6.88 1.56 25.38
N ILE A 237 6.17 1.64 24.26
CA ILE A 237 5.21 2.71 23.95
C ILE A 237 4.16 2.85 25.05
N ASP A 238 3.72 1.75 25.69
CA ASP A 238 2.77 1.79 26.79
C ASP A 238 3.29 2.61 27.98
N LYS A 239 4.59 2.49 28.30
CA LYS A 239 5.25 3.25 29.37
C LYS A 239 5.46 4.70 28.96
N VAL A 240 5.79 4.96 27.69
CA VAL A 240 5.94 6.32 27.17
C VAL A 240 4.60 7.06 27.20
N LEU A 241 3.53 6.44 26.69
CA LEU A 241 2.19 7.02 26.71
C LEU A 241 1.67 7.23 28.13
N LYS A 242 1.92 6.32 29.08
CA LYS A 242 1.52 6.51 30.49
C LYS A 242 2.25 7.65 31.20
N ARG A 243 3.54 7.86 30.88
CA ARG A 243 4.39 8.86 31.58
C ARG A 243 4.34 10.23 30.93
N PHE A 244 4.30 10.28 29.60
CA PHE A 244 4.44 11.50 28.81
C PHE A 244 3.24 11.74 27.89
N GLY A 245 2.47 10.71 27.55
CA GLY A 245 1.25 10.82 26.78
C GLY A 245 0.11 11.44 27.58
N SER A 246 -0.51 12.47 27.03
CA SER A 246 -1.75 13.06 27.54
C SER A 246 -2.43 13.85 26.43
N ASN A 247 -3.76 13.84 26.41
CA ASN A 247 -4.59 14.52 25.41
C ASN A 247 -4.25 14.10 23.96
N ILE A 248 -4.02 12.80 23.73
CA ILE A 248 -3.83 12.24 22.39
C ILE A 248 -5.00 11.30 22.10
N ILE A 249 -5.67 11.51 20.97
CA ILE A 249 -6.70 10.60 20.46
C ILE A 249 -6.09 9.84 19.28
N PHE A 250 -6.06 8.51 19.38
CA PHE A 250 -5.76 7.63 18.26
C PHE A 250 -7.08 7.09 17.68
N SER A 251 -7.33 7.33 16.41
CA SER A 251 -8.54 6.83 15.72
C SER A 251 -8.14 6.02 14.51
N ASN A 252 -8.61 4.78 14.39
CA ASN A 252 -8.26 3.88 13.30
C ASN A 252 -9.52 3.33 12.63
N GLY A 253 -9.49 3.24 11.29
CA GLY A 253 -10.56 2.61 10.51
C GLY A 253 -10.35 1.10 10.38
N MET A 254 -11.40 0.30 10.53
CA MET A 254 -11.29 -1.17 10.44
C MET A 254 -10.89 -1.69 9.05
N ARG A 255 -11.13 -0.91 8.00
CA ARG A 255 -10.77 -1.19 6.59
C ARG A 255 -9.50 -0.45 6.14
N ASP A 256 -8.86 0.25 7.07
CA ASP A 256 -7.59 0.90 6.78
C ASP A 256 -6.47 -0.11 7.06
N PRO A 257 -5.67 -0.51 6.05
CA PRO A 257 -4.58 -1.46 6.27
C PRO A 257 -3.51 -0.93 7.24
N TRP A 258 -3.41 0.38 7.45
CA TRP A 258 -2.50 0.97 8.44
C TRP A 258 -2.98 0.85 9.88
N SER A 259 -4.26 0.55 10.10
CA SER A 259 -4.87 0.46 11.44
C SER A 259 -4.20 -0.56 12.37
N ARG A 260 -3.61 -1.60 11.79
CA ARG A 260 -2.92 -2.66 12.54
C ARG A 260 -1.63 -2.18 13.21
N GLY A 261 -1.01 -1.15 12.65
CA GLY A 261 0.17 -0.52 13.20
C GLY A 261 -0.15 0.63 14.16
N GLY A 262 -1.42 0.95 14.43
CA GLY A 262 -1.83 2.15 15.17
C GLY A 262 -2.27 1.93 16.61
#